data_AF-A0A6P0SV16-F1
#
_entry.id   AF-A0A6P0SV16-F1
#
_cell.length_a   1.000
_cell.length_b   1.000
_cell.length_c   1.000
_cell.angle_alpha   90.00
_cell.angle_beta   90.00
_cell.angle_gamma   90.00
#
_symmetry.space_group_name_H-M   'P 1'
#
loop_
_entity.id
_entity.type
_entity.pdbx_description
1 polymer ?
#
loop_
_entity_poly.entity_id
_entity_poly.type
_entity_poly.pdbx_seq_one_letter_code
_entity_poly.pdbx_strand_id
1 'polypeptide(L)'
;MKTDLKVKLLQHLTHKKQDEGFTLIELLVVIIIIGILSAIALPSFLNQANKAKQSEARTYVGSMNRAQQAYYLENDDFVIDTGDFGELGLGISKKTKNYEYGVQDGGNDPKRVSNYADPNERGGPLRAYQGFVILGQIQETSEATTLAVLCEAKKAVGLQGELGSAAPTNVNLDNDGNLKCPDEANWKNLSGNN
;
A
#
# COMPACT_ATOMS: atom_id res chain seq x y z
N MET A 1 -68.54 35.71 33.15
CA MET A 1 -67.77 34.54 33.68
C MET A 1 -67.78 33.30 32.77
N LYS A 2 -68.72 33.13 31.81
CA LYS A 2 -68.76 31.97 30.90
C LYS A 2 -67.81 32.05 29.67
N THR A 3 -67.25 33.22 29.38
CA THR A 3 -66.44 33.49 28.19
C THR A 3 -64.99 33.02 28.33
N ASP A 4 -64.38 33.15 29.52
CA ASP A 4 -63.00 32.69 29.77
C ASP A 4 -62.84 31.18 29.63
N LEU A 5 -63.83 30.40 30.07
CA LEU A 5 -63.79 28.94 29.95
C LEU A 5 -63.81 28.51 28.47
N LYS A 6 -64.59 29.20 27.63
CA LYS A 6 -64.67 28.97 26.19
C LYS A 6 -63.35 29.29 25.50
N VAL A 7 -62.69 30.39 25.88
CA VAL A 7 -61.40 30.81 25.31
C VAL A 7 -60.28 29.85 25.73
N LYS A 8 -60.23 29.44 27.00
CA LYS A 8 -59.25 28.43 27.48
C LYS A 8 -59.45 27.07 26.84
N LEU A 9 -60.70 26.65 26.61
CA LEU A 9 -61.02 25.39 25.93
C LEU A 9 -60.63 25.44 24.45
N LEU A 10 -60.89 26.57 23.76
CA LEU A 10 -60.47 26.77 22.37
C LEU A 10 -58.94 26.81 22.24
N GLN A 11 -58.22 27.48 23.14
CA GLN A 11 -56.75 27.46 23.15
C GLN A 11 -56.17 26.06 23.38
N HIS A 12 -56.84 25.21 24.19
CA HIS A 12 -56.39 23.83 24.42
C HIS A 12 -56.64 22.91 23.20
N LEU A 13 -57.71 23.16 22.44
CA LEU A 13 -58.01 22.41 21.21
C LEU A 13 -57.19 22.87 20.00
N THR A 14 -56.66 24.11 20.02
CA THR A 14 -55.84 24.66 18.93
C THR A 14 -54.35 24.29 19.07
N HIS A 15 -53.95 23.65 20.18
CA HIS A 15 -52.56 23.26 20.47
C HIS A 15 -52.26 21.78 20.19
N LYS A 16 -53.07 21.13 19.34
CA LYS A 16 -52.72 19.84 18.75
C LYS A 16 -51.74 20.09 17.61
N LYS A 17 -50.46 20.33 17.97
CA LYS A 17 -49.37 20.22 16.99
C LYS A 17 -49.51 18.85 16.33
N GLN A 18 -49.59 18.86 15.01
CA GLN A 18 -49.53 17.65 14.21
C GLN A 18 -48.09 17.15 14.33
N ASP A 19 -47.82 16.36 15.38
CA ASP A 19 -46.62 15.54 15.43
C ASP A 19 -46.81 14.45 14.37
N GLU A 20 -46.48 14.78 13.13
CA GLU A 20 -46.38 13.82 12.04
C GLU A 20 -45.19 12.90 12.33
N GLY A 21 -45.48 11.76 12.97
CA GLY A 21 -44.51 10.71 13.21
C GLY A 21 -44.08 10.05 11.89
N PHE A 22 -42.80 9.72 11.78
CA PHE A 22 -42.26 8.91 10.69
C PHE A 22 -43.02 7.58 10.61
N THR A 23 -43.48 7.22 9.42
CA THR A 23 -44.15 5.93 9.24
C THR A 23 -43.13 4.80 9.22
N LEU A 24 -43.52 3.61 9.72
CA LEU A 24 -42.66 2.42 9.65
C LEU A 24 -42.31 2.04 8.20
N ILE A 25 -43.23 2.32 7.27
CA ILE A 25 -43.00 2.04 5.84
C ILE A 25 -41.96 2.98 5.22
N GLU A 26 -41.94 4.26 5.60
CA GLU A 26 -40.91 5.20 5.14
C GLU A 26 -39.53 4.76 5.61
N LEU A 27 -39.40 4.35 6.88
CA LEU A 27 -38.13 3.87 7.41
C LEU A 27 -37.71 2.55 6.73
N LEU A 28 -38.67 1.67 6.42
CA LEU A 28 -38.41 0.40 5.72
C LEU A 28 -37.88 0.62 4.29
N VAL A 29 -38.46 1.54 3.52
CA VAL A 29 -37.99 1.85 2.18
C VAL A 29 -36.58 2.45 2.22
N VAL A 30 -36.29 3.31 3.20
CA VAL A 30 -34.96 3.93 3.36
C VAL A 30 -33.87 2.88 3.62
N ILE A 31 -34.09 1.94 4.55
CA ILE A 31 -33.09 0.90 4.83
C ILE A 31 -32.88 -0.04 3.63
N ILE A 32 -33.92 -0.28 2.82
CA ILE A 32 -33.80 -1.06 1.59
C ILE A 32 -32.89 -0.33 0.58
N ILE A 33 -33.11 0.97 0.37
CA ILE A 33 -32.28 1.77 -0.54
C ILE A 33 -30.83 1.81 -0.06
N ILE A 34 -30.58 2.09 1.23
CA ILE A 34 -29.23 2.10 1.81
C ILE A 34 -28.58 0.72 1.69
N GLY A 35 -29.35 -0.37 1.88
CA GLY A 35 -28.87 -1.74 1.72
C GLY A 35 -28.37 -2.04 0.31
N ILE A 36 -29.14 -1.66 -0.71
CA ILE A 36 -28.77 -1.85 -2.13
C ILE A 36 -27.52 -1.04 -2.47
N LEU A 37 -27.47 0.24 -2.07
CA LEU A 37 -26.30 1.09 -2.33
C LEU A 37 -25.04 0.56 -1.62
N SER A 38 -25.19 0.12 -0.37
CA SER A 38 -24.06 -0.43 0.42
C SER A 38 -23.51 -1.71 -0.18
N ALA A 39 -24.35 -2.59 -0.73
CA ALA A 39 -23.92 -3.83 -1.37
C ALA A 39 -22.97 -3.60 -2.56
N ILE A 40 -23.20 -2.52 -3.33
CA ILE A 40 -22.36 -2.17 -4.49
C ILE A 40 -21.14 -1.36 -4.04
N ALA A 41 -21.31 -0.43 -3.10
CA ALA A 41 -20.26 0.49 -2.68
C ALA A 41 -19.17 -0.18 -1.83
N LEU A 42 -19.54 -1.10 -0.94
CA LEU A 42 -18.62 -1.71 0.02
C LEU A 42 -17.44 -2.46 -0.63
N PRO A 43 -17.62 -3.37 -1.61
CA PRO A 43 -16.48 -4.05 -2.24
C PRO A 43 -15.55 -3.08 -2.97
N SER A 44 -16.11 -2.05 -3.62
CA SER A 44 -15.32 -0.99 -4.26
C SER A 44 -14.50 -0.19 -3.24
N PHE A 45 -15.11 0.18 -2.12
CA PHE A 45 -14.44 0.90 -1.04
C PHE A 45 -13.30 0.09 -0.43
N LEU A 46 -13.51 -1.21 -0.15
CA LEU A 46 -12.47 -2.10 0.36
C LEU A 46 -11.30 -2.23 -0.63
N ASN A 47 -11.58 -2.35 -1.93
CA ASN A 47 -10.53 -2.39 -2.95
C ASN A 47 -9.72 -1.07 -3.00
N GLN A 48 -10.38 0.08 -2.91
CA GLN A 48 -9.70 1.39 -2.86
C GLN A 48 -8.84 1.52 -1.60
N ALA A 49 -9.32 1.09 -0.44
CA ALA A 49 -8.54 1.06 0.78
C ALA A 49 -7.29 0.17 0.63
N ASN A 50 -7.41 -1.00 0.00
CA ASN A 50 -6.28 -1.88 -0.27
C ASN A 50 -5.27 -1.27 -1.25
N LYS A 51 -5.73 -0.56 -2.29
CA LYS A 51 -4.86 0.19 -3.20
C LYS A 51 -4.09 1.31 -2.48
N ALA A 52 -4.73 2.00 -1.54
CA ALA A 52 -4.06 3.03 -0.74
C ALA A 52 -2.94 2.41 0.13
N LYS A 53 -3.21 1.29 0.80
CA LYS A 53 -2.19 0.54 1.57
C LYS A 53 -1.03 0.06 0.68
N GLN A 54 -1.34 -0.42 -0.52
CA GLN A 54 -0.33 -0.84 -1.50
C GLN A 54 0.50 0.34 -2.02
N SER A 55 -0.10 1.52 -2.16
CA SER A 55 0.62 2.74 -2.56
C SER A 55 1.63 3.20 -1.49
N GLU A 56 1.32 3.02 -0.21
CA GLU A 56 2.26 3.25 0.91
C GLU A 56 3.52 2.38 0.72
N ALA A 57 3.35 1.06 0.60
CA ALA A 57 4.46 0.13 0.41
C ALA A 57 5.28 0.44 -0.84
N ARG A 58 4.63 0.68 -1.99
CA ARG A 58 5.31 1.07 -3.23
C ARG A 58 6.17 2.33 -3.04
N THR A 59 5.65 3.33 -2.34
CA THR A 59 6.34 4.60 -2.10
C THR A 59 7.54 4.41 -1.18
N TYR A 60 7.39 3.60 -0.14
CA TYR A 60 8.46 3.32 0.83
C TYR A 60 9.58 2.51 0.20
N VAL A 61 9.29 1.44 -0.53
CA VAL A 61 10.34 0.66 -1.23
C VAL A 61 11.05 1.50 -2.30
N GLY A 62 10.32 2.34 -3.02
CA GLY A 62 10.95 3.30 -3.94
C GLY A 62 11.86 4.32 -3.25
N SER A 63 11.51 4.73 -2.02
CA SER A 63 12.35 5.60 -1.19
C SER A 63 13.56 4.86 -0.63
N MET A 64 13.40 3.58 -0.24
CA MET A 64 14.49 2.69 0.15
C MET A 64 15.50 2.53 -0.98
N ASN A 65 15.05 2.31 -2.23
CA ASN A 65 15.95 2.25 -3.38
C ASN A 65 16.79 3.53 -3.53
N ARG A 66 16.16 4.71 -3.45
CA ARG A 66 16.89 5.98 -3.53
C ARG A 66 17.86 6.18 -2.37
N ALA A 67 17.47 5.79 -1.15
CA ALA A 67 18.34 5.87 0.01
C ALA A 67 19.53 4.93 -0.10
N GLN A 68 19.35 3.71 -0.60
CA GLN A 68 20.45 2.77 -0.86
C GLN A 68 21.44 3.32 -1.89
N GLN A 69 20.94 3.96 -2.96
CA GLN A 69 21.80 4.63 -3.94
C GLN A 69 22.60 5.76 -3.31
N ALA A 70 21.95 6.64 -2.53
CA ALA A 70 22.62 7.73 -1.83
C ALA A 70 23.65 7.21 -0.81
N TYR A 71 23.28 6.19 -0.03
CA TYR A 71 24.14 5.57 0.97
C TYR A 71 25.39 4.95 0.33
N TYR A 72 25.25 4.31 -0.83
CA TYR A 72 26.39 3.80 -1.60
C TYR A 72 27.31 4.91 -2.08
N LEU A 73 26.77 6.04 -2.56
CA LEU A 73 27.58 7.18 -2.99
C LEU A 73 28.37 7.81 -1.85
N GLU A 74 27.89 7.71 -0.62
CA GLU A 74 28.55 8.26 0.57
C GLU A 74 29.53 7.27 1.22
N ASN A 75 29.20 5.98 1.23
CA ASN A 75 29.91 4.97 2.04
C ASN A 75 30.58 3.85 1.21
N ASP A 76 30.42 3.85 -0.12
CA ASP A 76 30.88 2.81 -1.06
C ASP A 76 30.36 1.38 -0.71
N ASP A 77 29.25 1.31 0.01
CA ASP A 77 28.57 0.06 0.35
C ASP A 77 27.05 0.23 0.48
N PHE A 78 26.33 -0.88 0.47
CA PHE A 78 24.87 -0.89 0.71
C PHE A 78 24.55 -1.27 2.16
N VAL A 79 23.39 -0.83 2.65
CA VAL A 79 22.85 -1.36 3.91
C VAL A 79 22.21 -2.71 3.63
N ILE A 80 22.90 -3.79 3.98
CA ILE A 80 22.51 -5.16 3.64
C ILE A 80 21.82 -5.94 4.77
N ASP A 81 21.94 -5.49 6.02
CA ASP A 81 21.28 -6.10 7.17
C ASP A 81 20.00 -5.32 7.54
N THR A 82 18.89 -6.05 7.72
CA THR A 82 17.66 -5.49 8.27
C THR A 82 17.88 -4.91 9.67
N GLY A 83 18.88 -5.36 10.43
CA GLY A 83 19.34 -4.75 11.69
C GLY A 83 19.64 -3.26 11.54
N ASP A 84 20.34 -2.90 10.46
CA ASP A 84 20.91 -1.58 10.22
C ASP A 84 20.04 -0.69 9.32
N PHE A 85 18.79 -1.11 9.04
CA PHE A 85 17.82 -0.32 8.24
C PHE A 85 17.70 1.16 8.66
N GLY A 86 17.97 1.48 9.93
CA GLY A 86 17.96 2.85 10.44
C GLY A 86 19.01 3.77 9.79
N GLU A 87 20.12 3.21 9.28
CA GLU A 87 21.20 3.94 8.61
C GLU A 87 20.73 4.61 7.31
N LEU A 88 19.68 4.09 6.68
CA LEU A 88 19.08 4.74 5.50
C LEU A 88 18.44 6.11 5.81
N GLY A 89 18.23 6.46 7.08
CA GLY A 89 17.79 7.80 7.48
C GLY A 89 16.38 8.19 7.03
N LEU A 90 15.56 7.24 6.59
CA LEU A 90 14.26 7.50 5.95
C LEU A 90 13.13 7.86 6.93
N GLY A 91 13.31 7.64 8.23
CA GLY A 91 12.25 7.81 9.24
C GLY A 91 11.08 6.81 9.07
N ILE A 92 11.26 5.75 8.29
CA ILE A 92 10.27 4.69 8.09
C ILE A 92 10.43 3.66 9.20
N SER A 93 9.32 3.23 9.80
CA SER A 93 9.33 2.13 10.77
C SER A 93 9.46 0.79 10.04
N LYS A 94 10.32 -0.12 10.53
CA LYS A 94 10.46 -1.50 10.00
C LYS A 94 9.12 -2.24 9.94
N LYS A 95 8.17 -1.92 10.82
CA LYS A 95 6.84 -2.52 10.83
C LYS A 95 5.76 -1.45 10.94
N THR A 96 4.90 -1.39 9.94
CA THR A 96 3.66 -0.61 9.98
C THR A 96 2.49 -1.55 10.26
N LYS A 97 1.26 -1.02 10.25
CA LYS A 97 0.06 -1.85 10.40
C LYS A 97 -0.10 -2.86 9.27
N ASN A 98 0.25 -2.47 8.05
CA ASN A 98 -0.04 -3.26 6.85
C ASN A 98 1.17 -4.05 6.34
N TYR A 99 2.39 -3.53 6.57
CA TYR A 99 3.61 -4.05 5.98
C TYR A 99 4.76 -4.15 6.99
N GLU A 100 5.69 -5.05 6.69
CA GLU A 100 7.01 -5.16 7.28
C GLU A 100 8.05 -4.84 6.20
N TYR A 101 8.95 -3.93 6.50
CA TYR A 101 9.98 -3.40 5.62
C TYR A 101 11.35 -3.85 6.11
N GLY A 102 12.21 -4.21 5.17
CA GLY A 102 13.58 -4.52 5.49
C GLY A 102 14.47 -4.58 4.26
N VAL A 103 15.72 -4.92 4.52
CA VAL A 103 16.77 -4.99 3.51
C VAL A 103 17.48 -6.34 3.62
N GLN A 104 17.96 -6.83 2.50
CA GLN A 104 18.58 -8.14 2.40
C GLN A 104 19.78 -8.06 1.48
N ASP A 105 20.87 -8.69 1.92
CA ASP A 105 22.04 -8.88 1.09
C ASP A 105 21.67 -9.63 -0.20
N GLY A 106 21.98 -9.03 -1.33
CA GLY A 106 21.84 -9.69 -2.62
C GLY A 106 23.12 -10.40 -3.06
N GLY A 107 24.28 -10.03 -2.52
CA GLY A 107 25.60 -10.54 -2.88
C GLY A 107 26.56 -9.44 -3.34
N ASN A 108 27.83 -9.82 -3.46
CA ASN A 108 28.95 -8.88 -3.63
C ASN A 108 29.46 -8.72 -5.07
N ASP A 109 29.03 -9.58 -6.01
CA ASP A 109 29.49 -9.55 -7.40
C ASP A 109 28.33 -9.80 -8.39
N PRO A 110 27.84 -8.75 -9.09
CA PRO A 110 28.00 -7.34 -8.73
C PRO A 110 27.40 -7.05 -7.34
N LYS A 111 27.93 -6.06 -6.62
CA LYS A 111 27.36 -5.59 -5.34
C LYS A 111 25.88 -5.27 -5.51
N ARG A 112 25.03 -5.85 -4.67
CA ARG A 112 23.58 -5.69 -4.78
C ARG A 112 22.88 -5.84 -3.44
N VAL A 113 21.79 -5.12 -3.30
CA VAL A 113 20.89 -5.16 -2.14
C VAL A 113 19.46 -5.25 -2.60
N SER A 114 18.65 -5.96 -1.83
CA SER A 114 17.19 -5.99 -2.00
C SER A 114 16.50 -5.28 -0.84
N ASN A 115 15.52 -4.44 -1.17
CA ASN A 115 14.61 -3.80 -0.25
C ASN A 115 13.26 -4.49 -0.36
N TYR A 116 12.62 -4.92 0.71
CA TYR A 116 11.32 -5.59 0.63
C TYR A 116 10.25 -4.87 1.45
N ALA A 117 8.99 -5.07 1.04
CA ALA A 117 7.81 -4.75 1.83
C ALA A 117 6.83 -5.93 1.77
N ASP A 118 6.70 -6.60 2.91
CA ASP A 118 5.92 -7.83 3.06
C ASP A 118 4.62 -7.53 3.80
N PRO A 119 3.45 -7.96 3.29
CA PRO A 119 2.20 -7.79 4.02
C PRO A 119 2.22 -8.53 5.36
N ASN A 120 1.82 -7.85 6.44
CA ASN A 120 1.72 -8.47 7.77
C ASN A 120 0.66 -9.59 7.83
N GLU A 121 -0.41 -9.47 7.04
CA GLU A 121 -1.51 -10.44 6.98
C GLU A 121 -1.30 -11.41 5.81
N ARG A 122 -0.95 -12.66 6.13
CA ARG A 122 -0.83 -13.73 5.14
C ARG A 122 -2.22 -14.13 4.63
N GLY A 123 -2.38 -14.19 3.30
CA GLY A 123 -3.65 -14.57 2.65
C GLY A 123 -4.57 -13.39 2.41
N GLY A 124 -4.13 -12.18 2.78
CA GLY A 124 -4.86 -10.96 2.54
C GLY A 124 -4.82 -10.48 1.09
N PRO A 125 -5.55 -9.38 0.79
CA PRO A 125 -5.61 -8.78 -0.55
C PRO A 125 -4.37 -7.94 -0.91
N LEU A 126 -3.39 -7.85 0.00
CA LEU A 126 -2.20 -7.03 -0.17
C LEU A 126 -1.10 -7.78 -0.91
N ARG A 127 -0.37 -7.04 -1.76
CA ARG A 127 0.75 -7.56 -2.55
C ARG A 127 2.07 -7.20 -1.90
N ALA A 128 3.07 -8.06 -2.06
CA ALA A 128 4.44 -7.78 -1.67
C ALA A 128 5.14 -6.89 -2.71
N TYR A 129 6.09 -6.10 -2.26
CA TYR A 129 6.94 -5.26 -3.10
C TYR A 129 8.39 -5.58 -2.82
N GLN A 130 9.21 -5.52 -3.87
CA GLN A 130 10.64 -5.73 -3.76
C GLN A 130 11.35 -4.72 -4.65
N GLY A 131 12.30 -4.00 -4.08
CA GLY A 131 13.23 -3.12 -4.77
C GLY A 131 14.58 -3.79 -4.84
N PHE A 132 15.30 -3.62 -5.94
CA PHE A 132 16.69 -4.01 -6.03
C PHE A 132 17.51 -2.80 -6.38
N VAL A 133 18.69 -2.71 -5.76
CA VAL A 133 19.71 -1.74 -6.13
C VAL A 133 21.00 -2.50 -6.35
N ILE A 134 21.62 -2.30 -7.51
CA ILE A 134 22.87 -2.97 -7.87
C ILE A 134 23.89 -1.96 -8.37
N LEU A 135 25.16 -2.31 -8.24
CA LEU A 135 26.23 -1.64 -8.96
C LEU A 135 26.31 -2.24 -10.37
N GLY A 136 25.95 -1.46 -11.37
CA GLY A 136 26.07 -1.81 -12.78
C GLY A 136 27.15 -0.98 -13.48
N GLN A 137 27.57 -1.40 -14.67
CA GLN A 137 28.42 -0.59 -15.54
C GLN A 137 27.61 -0.12 -16.74
N ILE A 138 27.74 1.15 -17.12
CA ILE A 138 27.18 1.65 -18.37
C ILE A 138 28.11 1.19 -19.50
N GLN A 139 27.56 0.46 -20.48
CA GLN A 139 28.34 -0.18 -21.55
C GLN A 139 29.19 0.82 -22.37
N GLU A 140 28.79 2.09 -22.42
CA GLU A 140 29.51 3.12 -23.19
C GLU A 140 30.71 3.73 -22.45
N THR A 141 30.64 3.91 -21.12
CA THR A 141 31.66 4.65 -20.36
C THR A 141 32.50 3.76 -19.44
N SER A 142 32.09 2.50 -19.22
CA SER A 142 32.68 1.59 -18.21
C SER A 142 32.68 2.16 -16.78
N GLU A 143 31.86 3.18 -16.52
CA GLU A 143 31.71 3.76 -15.18
C GLU A 143 30.70 2.95 -14.35
N ALA A 144 31.06 2.72 -13.09
CA ALA A 144 30.17 2.08 -12.13
C ALA A 144 29.07 3.06 -11.71
N THR A 145 27.82 2.66 -11.90
CA THR A 145 26.63 3.42 -11.50
C THR A 145 25.65 2.54 -10.75
N THR A 146 24.87 3.11 -9.85
CA THR A 146 23.82 2.38 -9.14
C THR A 146 22.55 2.32 -9.97
N LEU A 147 22.10 1.12 -10.30
CA LEU A 147 20.83 0.87 -11.01
C LEU A 147 19.78 0.39 -10.01
N ALA A 148 18.51 0.74 -10.21
CA ALA A 148 17.43 0.24 -9.36
C ALA A 148 16.16 -0.14 -10.11
N VAL A 149 15.51 -1.20 -9.63
CA VAL A 149 14.21 -1.66 -10.10
C VAL A 149 13.25 -1.79 -8.92
N LEU A 150 11.98 -1.48 -9.15
CA LEU A 150 10.89 -1.74 -8.23
C LEU A 150 9.96 -2.80 -8.83
N CYS A 151 9.70 -3.84 -8.08
CA CYS A 151 8.91 -5.00 -8.48
C CYS A 151 7.71 -5.16 -7.56
N GLU A 152 6.55 -5.47 -8.16
CA GLU A 152 5.31 -5.80 -7.46
C GLU A 152 4.96 -7.26 -7.72
N ALA A 153 4.61 -8.00 -6.67
CA ALA A 153 4.10 -9.35 -6.80
C ALA A 153 2.76 -9.36 -7.55
N LYS A 154 2.63 -10.15 -8.61
CA LYS A 154 1.39 -10.24 -9.41
C LYS A 154 0.21 -10.83 -8.61
N LYS A 155 0.50 -11.66 -7.62
CA LYS A 155 -0.47 -12.28 -6.71
C LYS A 155 -0.40 -11.63 -5.33
N ALA A 156 -1.56 -11.47 -4.68
CA ALA A 156 -1.62 -11.07 -3.27
C ALA A 156 -1.06 -12.23 -2.43
N VAL A 157 -0.08 -11.95 -1.58
CA VAL A 157 0.81 -12.98 -1.03
C VAL A 157 0.22 -13.55 0.25
N GLY A 158 0.02 -14.86 0.27
CA GLY A 158 -0.51 -15.56 1.42
C GLY A 158 -0.08 -17.00 1.60
N LEU A 159 0.83 -17.49 0.76
CA LEU A 159 1.29 -18.88 0.82
C LEU A 159 2.81 -18.87 0.92
N GLN A 160 3.33 -19.65 1.85
CA GLN A 160 4.77 -19.83 2.10
C GLN A 160 5.51 -20.09 0.79
N GLY A 161 6.61 -19.37 0.56
CA GLY A 161 7.64 -19.84 -0.37
C GLY A 161 8.38 -18.79 -1.17
N GLU A 162 7.72 -17.79 -1.76
CA GLU A 162 8.34 -17.15 -2.94
C GLU A 162 8.19 -15.65 -3.10
N LEU A 163 7.81 -14.86 -2.08
CA LEU A 163 7.50 -13.44 -2.33
C LEU A 163 7.88 -12.56 -1.14
N GLY A 164 8.66 -11.51 -1.38
CA GLY A 164 9.12 -10.57 -0.35
C GLY A 164 10.53 -10.83 0.16
N SER A 165 10.72 -10.79 1.49
CA SER A 165 11.97 -11.20 2.18
C SER A 165 12.42 -12.65 1.89
N ALA A 166 11.52 -13.49 1.40
CA ALA A 166 11.81 -14.86 0.97
C ALA A 166 12.05 -14.99 -0.54
N ALA A 167 11.91 -13.90 -1.30
CA ALA A 167 12.12 -13.91 -2.73
C ALA A 167 13.62 -13.93 -3.08
N PRO A 168 13.99 -14.46 -4.25
CA PRO A 168 15.34 -14.37 -4.76
C PRO A 168 15.86 -12.93 -4.71
N THR A 169 17.05 -12.76 -4.13
CA THR A 169 17.75 -11.47 -4.11
C THR A 169 18.62 -11.26 -5.36
N ASN A 170 18.75 -12.29 -6.20
CA ASN A 170 19.43 -12.20 -7.49
C ASN A 170 18.54 -11.49 -8.52
N VAL A 171 19.15 -10.56 -9.25
CA VAL A 171 18.48 -9.69 -10.21
C VAL A 171 19.36 -9.60 -11.45
N ASN A 172 18.76 -9.61 -12.64
CA ASN A 172 19.51 -9.63 -13.90
C ASN A 172 19.36 -8.29 -14.63
N LEU A 173 20.37 -7.96 -15.44
CA LEU A 173 20.29 -6.90 -16.43
C LEU A 173 19.70 -7.44 -17.73
N ASP A 174 18.92 -6.64 -18.43
CA ASP A 174 18.50 -6.93 -19.80
C ASP A 174 19.57 -6.56 -20.82
N ASN A 175 19.29 -6.85 -22.09
CA ASN A 175 20.20 -6.57 -23.20
C ASN A 175 20.49 -5.06 -23.37
N ASP A 176 19.61 -4.21 -22.84
CA ASP A 176 19.70 -2.75 -22.88
C ASP A 176 20.36 -2.18 -21.60
N GLY A 177 20.84 -3.05 -20.70
CA GLY A 177 21.49 -2.66 -19.44
C GLY A 177 20.52 -2.19 -18.35
N ASN A 178 19.21 -2.40 -18.50
CA ASN A 178 18.22 -2.10 -17.47
C ASN A 178 18.02 -3.29 -16.52
N LEU A 179 17.72 -2.96 -15.26
CA LEU A 179 17.50 -3.96 -14.23
C LEU A 179 16.11 -4.60 -14.34
N LYS A 180 16.06 -5.94 -14.37
CA LYS A 180 14.82 -6.73 -14.47
C LYS A 180 14.46 -7.40 -13.16
N CYS A 181 13.16 -7.48 -12.87
CA CYS A 181 12.65 -8.28 -11.76
C CYS A 181 13.07 -9.76 -11.88
N PRO A 182 13.29 -10.47 -10.76
CA PRO A 182 13.89 -11.82 -10.73
C PRO A 182 13.11 -12.88 -11.52
N ASP A 183 11.78 -12.80 -11.53
CA ASP A 183 10.93 -13.69 -12.31
C ASP A 183 9.73 -12.91 -12.86
N GLU A 184 9.72 -12.69 -14.17
CA GLU A 184 8.63 -11.99 -14.87
C GLU A 184 7.29 -12.75 -14.78
N ALA A 185 7.25 -14.03 -14.45
CA ALA A 185 5.99 -14.77 -14.27
C ALA A 185 5.28 -14.36 -12.98
N ASN A 186 6.04 -14.09 -11.91
CA ASN A 186 5.52 -13.78 -10.58
C ASN A 186 5.61 -12.29 -10.22
N TRP A 187 6.51 -11.54 -10.85
CA TRP A 187 6.78 -10.15 -10.57
C TRP A 187 6.45 -9.24 -11.76
N LYS A 188 5.94 -8.06 -11.45
CA LYS A 188 5.69 -6.98 -12.41
C LYS A 188 6.67 -5.85 -12.13
N ASN A 189 7.40 -5.42 -13.16
CA ASN A 189 8.24 -4.23 -13.07
C ASN A 189 7.37 -2.97 -12.96
N LEU A 190 7.71 -2.10 -12.00
CA LEU A 190 7.09 -0.82 -11.72
C LEU A 190 8.07 0.36 -11.85
N SER A 191 9.35 0.10 -12.09
CA SER A 191 10.29 1.12 -12.55
C SER A 191 9.92 1.45 -13.99
N GLY A 192 9.45 2.67 -14.21
CA GLY A 192 8.90 3.07 -15.50
C GLY A 192 9.95 3.04 -16.60
N ASN A 193 9.98 1.95 -17.35
CA ASN A 193 10.30 1.93 -18.78
C ASN A 193 9.04 1.40 -19.48
N ASN A 194 8.32 2.30 -20.14
CA ASN A 194 7.39 1.95 -21.22
C ASN A 194 8.20 1.81 -22.51
#